data_AF-A0A183JG18-F1
#
_entry.id   AF-A0A183JG18-F1
#
_cell.length_a   1.000
_cell.length_b   1.000
_cell.length_c   1.000
_cell.angle_alpha   90.00
_cell.angle_beta   90.00
_cell.angle_gamma   90.00
#
_symmetry.space_group_name_H-M   'P 1'
#
loop_
_entity.id
_entity.type
_entity.pdbx_description
1 polymer ?
#
loop_
_entity_poly.entity_id
_entity_poly.type
_entity_poly.pdbx_seq_one_letter_code
_entity_poly.pdbx_strand_id
1 'polypeptide(L)'
;MEISKITMQTTSAPVGLNIHKVKSKILRYNTACNNPITIDGEDLEDVKTFTHLDSIIDEQGGSDADVKARIGKTRAVYLQLNNIWNSKQLSVNQHQGQDFRYKCQISSTKWGRNLENYEIYHPEDTSVY
;
A
#
# COMPACT_ATOMS: atom_id res chain seq x y z
N MET A 1 25.54 38.37 -4.58
CA MET A 1 25.09 37.02 -4.20
C MET A 1 23.62 36.87 -4.58
N GLU A 2 23.32 36.77 -5.88
CA GLU A 2 21.94 36.64 -6.41
C GLU A 2 21.68 35.32 -7.14
N ILE A 3 22.76 34.58 -7.46
CA ILE A 3 22.70 33.36 -8.28
C ILE A 3 22.10 32.17 -7.50
N SER A 4 22.04 32.23 -6.17
CA SER A 4 21.50 31.14 -5.33
C SER A 4 19.99 31.20 -5.08
N LYS A 5 19.35 32.37 -5.27
CA LYS A 5 17.91 32.55 -4.96
C LYS A 5 17.00 31.94 -6.02
N ILE A 6 17.33 32.12 -7.29
CA ILE A 6 16.51 31.65 -8.41
C ILE A 6 16.62 30.13 -8.61
N THR A 7 17.75 29.52 -8.20
CA THR A 7 18.03 28.12 -8.50
C THR A 7 17.14 27.14 -7.74
N MET A 8 16.79 27.38 -6.48
CA MET A 8 16.05 26.40 -5.67
C MET A 8 14.55 26.25 -6.03
N GLN A 9 13.88 27.36 -6.33
CA GLN A 9 12.47 27.33 -6.75
C GLN A 9 12.33 26.85 -8.20
N THR A 10 13.28 27.25 -9.06
CA THR A 10 13.31 26.83 -10.47
C THR A 10 13.66 25.34 -10.62
N THR A 11 14.47 24.76 -9.72
CA THR A 11 14.80 23.32 -9.75
C THR A 11 13.74 22.42 -9.12
N SER A 12 12.92 22.93 -8.21
CA SER A 12 11.86 22.14 -7.54
C SER A 12 10.57 22.03 -8.36
N ALA A 13 10.19 23.09 -9.09
CA ALA A 13 8.98 23.11 -9.91
C ALA A 13 8.89 21.99 -10.98
N PRO A 14 9.96 21.63 -11.71
CA PRO A 14 9.93 20.53 -12.70
C PRO A 14 9.65 19.16 -12.08
N VAL A 15 9.96 18.98 -10.79
CA VAL A 15 9.73 17.73 -10.04
C VAL A 15 8.39 17.78 -9.27
N GLY A 16 7.58 18.82 -9.48
CA GLY A 16 6.29 19.00 -8.81
C GLY A 16 6.39 19.33 -7.31
N LEU A 17 7.57 19.75 -6.84
CA LEU A 17 7.79 20.11 -5.45
C LEU A 17 7.34 21.56 -5.20
N ASN A 18 6.33 21.72 -4.34
CA ASN A 18 5.87 23.03 -3.90
C ASN A 18 6.54 23.41 -2.57
N ILE A 19 7.35 24.47 -2.57
CA ILE A 19 8.07 24.93 -1.39
C ILE A 19 7.17 25.88 -0.58
N HIS A 20 6.76 25.43 0.61
CA HIS A 20 5.91 26.21 1.49
C HIS A 20 6.73 27.06 2.48
N LYS A 21 7.00 28.31 2.10
CA LYS A 21 7.85 29.28 2.82
C LYS A 21 7.66 29.30 4.34
N VAL A 22 6.43 29.51 4.80
CA VAL A 22 6.09 29.65 6.23
C VAL A 22 6.34 28.37 7.04
N LYS A 23 6.37 27.20 6.38
CA LYS A 23 6.59 25.90 7.03
C LYS A 23 8.02 25.42 6.85
N SER A 24 8.78 26.02 5.94
CA SER A 24 10.17 25.71 5.70
C SER A 24 11.01 26.20 6.88
N LYS A 25 11.83 25.32 7.42
CA LYS A 25 12.78 25.60 8.51
C LYS A 25 14.13 25.04 8.12
N ILE A 26 15.19 25.60 8.68
CA ILE A 26 16.57 25.17 8.40
C ILE A 26 17.10 24.40 9.59
N LEU A 27 17.63 23.22 9.31
CA LEU A 27 18.41 22.44 10.25
C LEU A 27 19.84 22.39 9.73
N ARG A 28 20.79 22.96 10.47
CA ARG A 28 22.21 23.00 10.08
C ARG A 28 22.93 21.77 10.63
N TYR A 29 23.54 20.99 9.75
CA TYR A 29 24.36 19.83 10.10
C TYR A 29 25.85 20.21 10.05
N ASN A 30 26.58 20.00 11.14
CA ASN A 30 28.05 20.13 11.24
C ASN A 30 28.69 21.48 10.85
N THR A 31 27.91 22.55 10.63
CA THR A 31 28.43 23.80 10.09
C THR A 31 28.00 25.00 10.94
N ALA A 32 28.96 25.72 11.52
CA ALA A 32 28.76 27.00 12.23
C ALA A 32 28.60 28.18 11.26
N CYS A 33 27.90 27.97 10.15
CA CYS A 33 27.55 29.07 9.27
C CYS A 33 26.40 29.82 9.95
N ASN A 34 26.51 31.13 10.16
CA ASN A 34 25.42 31.98 10.67
C ASN A 34 24.80 32.84 9.57
N ASN A 35 25.14 32.56 8.30
CA ASN A 35 24.57 33.33 7.21
C ASN A 35 23.06 33.05 7.12
N PRO A 36 22.21 34.09 7.08
CA PRO A 36 20.78 33.94 6.93
C PRO A 36 20.48 33.33 5.56
N ILE A 37 19.57 32.36 5.53
CA ILE A 37 19.09 31.75 4.30
C ILE A 37 17.68 32.30 4.10
N THR A 38 17.49 32.96 2.96
CA THR A 38 16.22 33.59 2.59
C THR A 38 15.54 32.83 1.48
N ILE A 39 14.21 32.69 1.56
CA ILE A 39 13.36 32.32 0.43
C ILE A 39 12.55 33.55 0.05
N ASP A 40 12.69 34.02 -1.19
CA ASP A 40 12.01 35.22 -1.70
C ASP A 40 12.18 36.47 -0.83
N GLY A 41 13.30 36.58 -0.11
CA GLY A 41 13.62 37.70 0.78
C GLY A 41 13.13 37.54 2.22
N GLU A 42 12.38 36.48 2.55
CA GLU A 42 12.02 36.12 3.93
C GLU A 42 13.07 35.20 4.54
N ASP A 43 13.59 35.56 5.71
CA ASP A 43 14.49 34.71 6.49
C ASP A 43 13.76 33.47 7.00
N LEU A 44 14.35 32.30 6.82
CA LEU A 44 13.83 31.06 7.40
C LEU A 44 14.32 30.87 8.83
N GLU A 45 13.48 30.26 9.66
CA GLU A 45 13.82 29.92 11.05
C GLU A 45 14.89 28.81 11.11
N ASP A 46 15.99 29.07 11.82
CA ASP A 46 16.97 28.06 12.20
C ASP A 46 16.47 27.26 13.40
N VAL A 47 16.33 25.95 13.23
CA VAL A 47 15.92 25.02 14.28
C VAL A 47 17.02 24.03 14.60
N LYS A 48 17.13 23.64 15.88
CA LYS A 48 18.09 22.64 16.36
C LYS A 48 17.62 21.20 16.14
N THR A 49 16.30 21.02 16.05
CA THR A 49 15.67 19.72 15.87
C THR A 49 14.47 19.88 14.96
N PHE A 50 14.27 18.91 14.07
CA PHE A 50 13.13 18.83 13.18
C PHE A 50 12.48 17.45 13.30
N THR A 51 11.16 17.41 13.53
CA THR A 51 10.42 16.15 13.60
C THR A 51 9.85 15.84 12.22
N HIS A 52 10.40 14.81 11.57
CA HIS A 52 9.92 14.33 10.29
C HIS A 52 9.44 12.90 10.42
N LEU A 53 8.16 12.67 10.14
CA LEU A 53 7.52 11.35 10.22
C LEU A 53 7.89 10.64 11.53
N ASP A 54 7.66 11.28 12.67
CA ASP A 54 7.98 10.77 14.03
C ASP A 54 9.45 10.50 14.35
N SER A 55 10.39 10.80 13.45
CA SER A 55 11.81 10.79 13.78
C SER A 55 12.29 12.21 14.07
N ILE A 56 13.08 12.34 15.13
CA ILE A 56 13.71 13.61 15.48
C ILE A 56 15.06 13.65 14.79
N ILE A 57 15.20 14.57 13.83
CA ILE A 57 16.47 14.87 13.19
C ILE A 57 17.05 16.07 13.92
N ASP A 58 18.24 15.91 14.49
CA ASP A 58 18.99 16.98 15.14
C ASP A 58 20.22 17.38 14.31
N GLU A 59 20.97 18.36 14.80
CA GLU A 59 22.23 18.82 14.19
C GLU A 59 23.30 17.71 14.07
N GLN A 60 23.14 16.58 14.74
CA GLN A 60 24.03 15.42 14.72
C GLN A 60 23.51 14.29 13.79
N GLY A 61 22.38 14.51 13.11
CA GLY A 61 21.80 13.55 12.16
C GLY A 61 21.13 12.35 12.82
N GLY A 62 20.67 12.48 14.07
CA GLY A 62 20.19 11.43 14.98
C GLY A 62 19.00 10.53 14.57
N SER A 63 18.66 10.41 13.28
CA SER A 63 17.52 9.62 12.78
C SER A 63 17.84 8.14 12.47
N ASP A 64 19.12 7.74 12.44
CA ASP A 64 19.51 6.37 12.05
C ASP A 64 18.86 5.29 12.93
N ALA A 65 18.84 5.53 14.25
CA ALA A 65 18.23 4.62 15.22
C ALA A 65 16.72 4.46 14.98
N ASP A 66 16.02 5.56 14.72
CA ASP A 66 14.57 5.56 14.47
C ASP A 66 14.23 4.87 13.14
N VAL A 67 14.99 5.15 12.08
CA VAL A 67 14.84 4.50 10.77
C VAL A 67 15.07 3.01 10.90
N LYS A 68 16.13 2.60 11.60
CA LYS A 68 16.44 1.18 11.87
C LYS A 68 15.34 0.50 12.67
N ALA A 69 14.79 1.17 13.70
CA ALA A 69 13.67 0.66 14.47
C ALA A 69 12.41 0.48 13.61
N ARG A 70 12.11 1.42 12.72
CA ARG A 70 10.97 1.35 11.81
C ARG A 70 11.11 0.20 10.81
N ILE A 71 12.29 0.05 10.21
CA ILE A 71 12.60 -1.08 9.33
C ILE A 71 12.42 -2.41 10.08
N GLY A 72 12.89 -2.50 11.33
CA GLY A 72 12.69 -3.68 12.18
C GLY A 72 11.22 -4.04 12.38
N LYS A 73 10.37 -3.05 12.71
CA LYS A 73 8.92 -3.23 12.86
C LYS A 73 8.27 -3.71 11.56
N THR A 74 8.57 -3.05 10.44
CA THR A 74 8.02 -3.43 9.13
C THR A 74 8.41 -4.86 8.75
N ARG A 75 9.66 -5.27 9.01
CA ARG A 75 10.12 -6.64 8.78
C ARG A 75 9.36 -7.65 9.63
N ALA A 76 9.11 -7.35 10.90
CA ALA A 76 8.34 -8.23 11.79
C ALA A 76 6.89 -8.41 11.29
N VAL A 77 6.23 -7.31 10.90
CA VAL A 77 4.86 -7.36 10.34
C VAL A 77 4.82 -8.15 9.04
N TYR A 78 5.79 -7.93 8.15
CA TYR A 78 5.89 -8.66 6.89
C TYR A 78 6.07 -10.17 7.10
N LEU A 79 6.94 -10.56 8.05
CA LEU A 79 7.11 -11.97 8.42
C LEU A 79 5.83 -12.59 8.96
N GLN A 80 5.11 -11.87 9.82
CA GLN A 80 3.82 -12.33 10.34
C GLN A 80 2.79 -12.50 9.22
N LEU A 81 2.72 -11.57 8.28
CA LEU A 81 1.84 -11.65 7.12
C LEU A 81 2.19 -12.86 6.23
N ASN A 82 3.47 -13.12 5.98
CA ASN A 82 3.91 -14.30 5.25
C ASN A 82 3.47 -15.60 5.93
N ASN A 83 3.54 -15.66 7.26
CA ASN A 83 3.09 -16.84 8.00
C ASN A 83 1.58 -17.05 7.88
N ILE A 84 0.78 -15.97 7.84
CA ILE A 84 -0.67 -16.04 7.61
C ILE A 84 -0.96 -16.52 6.19
N TRP A 85 -0.29 -15.96 5.19
CA TRP A 85 -0.42 -16.34 3.79
C TRP A 85 -0.09 -17.81 3.55
N ASN A 86 0.97 -18.31 4.20
CA ASN A 86 1.40 -19.70 4.11
C ASN A 86 0.65 -20.64 5.06
N SER A 87 -0.30 -20.14 5.86
CA SER A 87 -1.01 -20.97 6.82
C SER A 87 -2.00 -21.92 6.11
N LYS A 88 -2.12 -23.14 6.66
CA LYS A 88 -3.04 -24.18 6.17
C LYS A 88 -4.52 -23.77 6.24
N GLN A 89 -4.87 -22.69 6.95
CA GLN A 89 -6.26 -22.23 7.04
C GLN A 89 -6.81 -21.75 5.68
N LEU A 90 -5.94 -21.21 4.81
CA LEU A 90 -6.29 -20.87 3.43
C LEU A 90 -6.41 -22.11 2.53
N SER A 91 -5.60 -23.16 2.74
CA SER A 91 -5.67 -24.39 1.94
C SER A 91 -6.87 -25.28 2.30
N VAL A 92 -7.28 -25.30 3.57
CA VAL A 92 -8.49 -26.03 4.02
C VAL A 92 -9.75 -25.48 3.33
N ASN A 93 -9.87 -24.15 3.21
CA ASN A 93 -10.98 -23.52 2.49
C ASN A 93 -10.98 -23.84 0.99
N GLN A 94 -9.80 -23.98 0.37
CA GLN A 94 -9.70 -24.42 -1.03
C GLN A 94 -10.19 -25.86 -1.21
N HIS A 95 -9.80 -26.79 -0.33
CA HIS A 95 -10.28 -28.16 -0.38
C HIS A 95 -11.78 -28.26 -0.13
N GLN A 96 -12.33 -27.51 0.84
CA GLN A 96 -13.77 -27.45 1.10
C GLN A 96 -14.54 -26.84 -0.08
N GLY A 97 -14.02 -25.80 -0.72
CA GLY A 97 -14.62 -25.22 -1.93
C GLY A 97 -14.61 -26.17 -3.13
N GLN A 98 -13.54 -26.96 -3.29
CA GLN A 98 -13.44 -28.00 -4.33
C GLN A 98 -14.39 -29.18 -4.06
N ASP A 99 -14.48 -29.63 -2.81
CA ASP A 99 -15.44 -30.68 -2.39
C ASP A 99 -16.89 -30.23 -2.58
N PHE A 100 -17.20 -28.98 -2.21
CA PHE A 100 -18.51 -28.39 -2.46
C PHE A 100 -18.81 -28.29 -3.96
N ARG A 101 -17.85 -27.82 -4.78
CA ARG A 101 -18.00 -27.80 -6.25
C ARG A 101 -18.23 -29.20 -6.81
N TYR A 102 -17.49 -30.20 -6.36
CA TYR A 102 -17.65 -31.59 -6.80
C TYR A 102 -19.03 -32.13 -6.45
N LYS A 103 -19.51 -31.87 -5.23
CA LYS A 103 -20.86 -32.23 -4.78
C LYS A 103 -21.97 -31.53 -5.57
N CYS A 104 -21.82 -30.23 -5.86
CA CYS A 104 -22.75 -29.49 -6.71
C CYS A 104 -22.76 -30.05 -8.14
N GLN A 105 -21.59 -30.37 -8.70
CA GLN A 105 -21.48 -30.96 -10.04
C GLN A 105 -22.26 -32.29 -10.12
N ILE A 106 -22.01 -33.22 -9.18
CA ILE A 106 -22.70 -34.52 -9.14
C ILE A 106 -24.21 -34.32 -9.00
N SER A 107 -24.63 -33.38 -8.16
CA SER A 107 -26.04 -33.07 -7.94
C SER A 107 -26.70 -32.54 -9.22
N SER A 108 -26.04 -31.65 -9.97
CA SER A 108 -26.49 -31.18 -11.28
C SER A 108 -26.53 -32.29 -12.33
N THR A 109 -25.54 -33.20 -12.39
CA THR A 109 -25.55 -34.32 -13.34
C THR A 109 -26.63 -35.36 -13.00
N LYS A 110 -26.95 -35.52 -11.71
CA LYS A 110 -28.05 -36.37 -11.25
C LYS A 110 -29.41 -35.75 -11.54
N TRP A 111 -29.56 -34.45 -11.33
CA TRP A 111 -30.79 -33.71 -11.66
C TRP A 111 -31.04 -33.63 -13.16
N GLY A 112 -30.01 -33.37 -13.98
CA GLY A 112 -30.13 -33.32 -15.45
C GLY A 112 -30.59 -34.64 -16.05
N ARG A 113 -30.04 -35.77 -15.60
CA ARG A 113 -30.48 -37.12 -16.01
C ARG A 113 -31.90 -37.48 -15.55
N ASN A 114 -32.41 -36.82 -14.51
CA ASN A 114 -33.79 -37.05 -14.04
C ASN A 114 -34.81 -36.25 -14.86
N LEU A 115 -34.40 -35.10 -15.42
CA LEU A 115 -35.24 -34.30 -16.31
C LEU A 115 -35.48 -35.02 -17.65
N GLU A 116 -34.44 -35.68 -18.19
CA GLU A 116 -34.54 -36.49 -19.43
C GLU A 116 -35.50 -37.68 -19.29
N ASN A 117 -35.80 -38.15 -18.07
CA ASN A 117 -36.78 -39.21 -17.84
C ASN A 117 -38.24 -38.72 -17.83
N TYR A 118 -38.49 -37.41 -17.75
CA TYR A 118 -39.84 -36.85 -17.76
C TYR A 118 -40.34 -36.43 -19.15
N GLU A 119 -39.48 -36.41 -20.19
CA GLU A 119 -39.88 -36.10 -21.56
C GLU A 119 -40.25 -37.35 -22.41
N ILE A 120 -40.25 -38.57 -21.82
CA ILE A 120 -40.49 -39.83 -22.56
C ILE A 120 -41.96 -40.28 -22.54
N TYR A 121 -42.88 -39.54 -21.90
CA TYR A 121 -44.32 -39.83 -21.96
C TYR A 121 -45.09 -38.72 -22.69
N HIS A 122 -44.92 -38.67 -24.01
CA HIS A 122 -45.95 -38.14 -24.91
C HIS A 122 -46.72 -39.33 -25.49
N PRO A 123 -47.95 -39.63 -25.02
CA PRO A 123 -48.79 -40.62 -25.70
C PRO A 123 -49.30 -39.99 -27.00
N GLU A 124 -48.92 -40.57 -28.14
CA GLU A 124 -49.52 -40.23 -29.42
C GLU A 124 -50.95 -40.75 -29.45
N ASP A 125 -51.92 -39.84 -29.49
CA ASP A 125 -53.32 -40.16 -29.75
C ASP A 125 -53.45 -40.74 -31.16
N THR A 126 -53.51 -42.07 -31.25
CA THR A 126 -53.99 -42.77 -32.44
C THR A 126 -55.43 -43.18 -32.18
N SER A 127 -56.38 -42.26 -32.39
CA SER A 127 -57.81 -42.60 -32.37
C SER A 127 -58.20 -43.17 -33.74
N VAL A 128 -58.50 -44.46 -33.76
CA VAL A 128 -59.10 -45.17 -34.90
C VAL A 128 -60.54 -44.70 -35.08
N TYR A 129 -60.87 -44.24 -36.29
CA TYR A 129 -62.15 -44.51 -36.97
C TYR A 129 -61.90 -44.64 -38.47
#